data_AF-A0A940XXK2-F1
#
_entry.id   AF-A0A940XXK2-F1
#
_cell.length_a   1.000
_cell.length_b   1.000
_cell.length_c   1.000
_cell.angle_alpha   90.00
_cell.angle_beta   90.00
_cell.angle_gamma   90.00
#
_symmetry.space_group_name_H-M   'P 1'
#
loop_
_entity.id
_entity.type
_entity.pdbx_description
1 polymer ?
#
loop_
_entity_poly.entity_id
_entity_poly.type
_entity_poly.pdbx_seq_one_letter_code
_entity_poly.pdbx_strand_id
1 'polypeptide(L)'
;MKNLHDVALRLPDTAEVLDRCASLAVLHAILEPDPARRGCTLTAAREGAHTARLRHPDGRWLSVGFSATGAGAGALLHWHQEPGQGRPGVLDDVPESLWRILEDVPCACLDDPRLMAAAIWRETGDDTWRATDDSAPGTTPSLLRCLTDRSPERARRFAFKHYGTRAGREAVHHLMALRTDRGPELVTDRGAGLGPSAERAFPSVGRLPSAATPRRSRELFRRRDASGLITTAAFRYRAGRDQQHFTDLRADVDGDMVAIGGGARAVDSPQGALLTASYPADDGTAWLASSKDHNVPQPHRLTAFAIGMRIDGVGRERLAGELLTVVRTRSAHAAHPFASARVPEGHTLIGGGFRVNWRDPRGGHTEGNLATGSFPRAGGAWTARSKDHRVSSPCTIDAYAVCLKSSFVIDGVRYTVDVRTDFAESDGGPVPHPSAAVSLPATGHVLTGIGAEALPTEPGSLLWQLEPTADGTGPGVRSGAKDHGEWSPDTLCAWVLGIRLIQG
;
A
#
# COMPACT_ATOMS: atom_id res chain seq x y z
N MET A 1 -8.19 -16.03 8.08
CA MET A 1 -9.64 -16.24 7.92
C MET A 1 -9.79 -17.08 6.68
N LYS A 2 -9.95 -18.39 6.89
CA LYS A 2 -10.09 -19.39 5.84
C LYS A 2 -11.57 -19.66 5.52
N ASN A 3 -12.50 -19.36 6.44
CA ASN A 3 -13.94 -19.55 6.25
C ASN A 3 -14.83 -18.59 7.09
N LEU A 4 -16.15 -18.80 7.09
CA LEU A 4 -17.13 -17.97 7.82
C LEU A 4 -17.12 -18.20 9.33
N HIS A 5 -16.86 -19.41 9.80
CA HIS A 5 -16.70 -19.69 11.24
C HIS A 5 -15.52 -18.94 11.85
N ASP A 6 -14.38 -18.86 11.13
CA ASP A 6 -13.23 -18.02 11.51
C ASP A 6 -13.60 -16.54 11.67
N VAL A 7 -14.58 -16.07 10.88
CA VAL A 7 -15.06 -14.68 10.95
C VAL A 7 -15.97 -14.51 12.16
N ALA A 8 -16.92 -15.42 12.35
CA ALA A 8 -17.84 -15.42 13.49
C ALA A 8 -17.09 -15.37 14.82
N LEU A 9 -16.01 -16.15 14.96
CA LEU A 9 -15.15 -16.16 16.15
C LEU A 9 -14.40 -14.84 16.41
N ARG A 10 -14.27 -13.97 15.40
CA ARG A 10 -13.51 -12.71 15.48
C ARG A 10 -14.39 -11.47 15.47
N LEU A 11 -15.69 -11.63 15.23
CA LEU A 11 -16.60 -10.50 15.28
C LEU A 11 -16.78 -10.07 16.74
N PRO A 12 -16.70 -8.75 17.02
CA PRO A 12 -17.01 -8.22 18.34
C PRO A 12 -18.53 -8.29 18.58
N ASP A 13 -19.02 -7.77 19.70
CA ASP A 13 -20.47 -7.72 19.94
C ASP A 13 -21.27 -6.93 18.90
N THR A 14 -22.59 -7.12 18.92
CA THR A 14 -23.51 -6.52 17.93
C THR A 14 -23.49 -4.99 17.98
N ALA A 15 -23.28 -4.38 19.14
CA ALA A 15 -23.18 -2.93 19.30
C ALA A 15 -21.89 -2.39 18.66
N GLU A 16 -20.78 -3.08 18.85
CA GLU A 16 -19.51 -2.70 18.23
C GLU A 16 -19.53 -2.92 16.71
N VAL A 17 -20.16 -3.97 16.20
CA VAL A 17 -20.35 -4.14 14.74
C VAL A 17 -21.21 -3.01 14.16
N LEU A 18 -22.28 -2.60 14.85
CA LEU A 18 -23.11 -1.46 14.45
C LEU A 18 -22.31 -0.15 14.42
N ASP A 19 -21.52 0.14 15.46
CA ASP A 19 -20.66 1.31 15.52
C ASP A 19 -19.62 1.34 14.37
N ARG A 20 -19.03 0.17 14.06
CA ARG A 20 -18.10 0.01 12.94
C ARG A 20 -18.79 0.31 11.61
N CYS A 21 -19.98 -0.26 11.36
CA CYS A 21 -20.78 0.02 10.17
C CYS A 21 -21.13 1.51 10.06
N ALA A 22 -21.48 2.15 11.17
CA ALA A 22 -21.80 3.56 11.22
C ALA A 22 -20.59 4.44 10.86
N SER A 23 -19.42 4.13 11.43
CA SER A 23 -18.16 4.82 11.15
C SER A 23 -17.74 4.70 9.68
N LEU A 24 -17.88 3.51 9.10
CA LEU A 24 -17.63 3.27 7.68
C LEU A 24 -18.61 4.04 6.79
N ALA A 25 -19.90 4.07 7.13
CA ALA A 25 -20.90 4.81 6.35
C ALA A 25 -20.61 6.32 6.33
N VAL A 26 -20.17 6.91 7.46
CA VAL A 26 -19.78 8.33 7.50
C VAL A 26 -18.51 8.58 6.68
N LEU A 27 -17.50 7.73 6.80
CA LEU A 27 -16.28 7.84 6.00
C LEU A 27 -16.61 7.83 4.49
N HIS A 28 -17.48 6.91 4.08
CA HIS A 28 -17.88 6.77 2.68
C HIS A 28 -18.76 7.93 2.21
N ALA A 29 -19.61 8.50 3.08
CA ALA A 29 -20.39 9.69 2.76
C ALA A 29 -19.53 10.96 2.60
N ILE A 30 -18.43 11.08 3.36
CA ILE A 30 -17.44 12.16 3.20
C ILE A 30 -16.72 12.05 1.85
N LEU A 31 -16.36 10.82 1.46
CA LEU A 31 -15.59 10.58 0.24
C LEU A 31 -16.43 10.56 -1.04
N GLU A 32 -17.70 10.14 -0.94
CA GLU A 32 -18.64 10.09 -2.05
C GLU A 32 -20.00 10.66 -1.62
N PRO A 33 -20.27 11.93 -2.00
CA PRO A 33 -21.52 12.60 -1.67
C PRO A 33 -22.75 11.94 -2.30
N ASP A 34 -22.64 11.28 -3.46
CA ASP A 34 -23.77 10.61 -4.12
C ASP A 34 -24.09 9.26 -3.45
N PRO A 35 -25.26 9.10 -2.79
CA PRO A 35 -25.64 7.86 -2.13
C PRO A 35 -25.63 6.61 -3.03
N ALA A 36 -25.91 6.76 -4.33
CA ALA A 36 -25.96 5.64 -5.27
C ALA A 36 -24.58 5.04 -5.56
N ARG A 37 -23.50 5.82 -5.35
CA ARG A 37 -22.12 5.42 -5.61
C ARG A 37 -21.35 5.07 -4.34
N ARG A 38 -21.98 5.13 -3.17
CA ARG A 38 -21.32 4.84 -1.90
C ARG A 38 -21.02 3.34 -1.75
N GLY A 39 -19.78 3.03 -1.40
CA GLY A 39 -19.36 1.67 -1.05
C GLY A 39 -19.79 1.22 0.34
N CYS A 40 -20.28 2.12 1.20
CA CYS A 40 -20.86 1.80 2.49
C CYS A 40 -22.02 2.76 2.77
N THR A 41 -23.17 2.22 3.16
CA THR A 41 -24.31 3.01 3.64
C THR A 41 -24.87 2.40 4.92
N LEU A 42 -25.48 3.23 5.76
CA LEU A 42 -26.21 2.82 6.95
C LEU A 42 -27.55 3.55 6.94
N THR A 43 -28.64 2.80 7.05
CA THR A 43 -30.01 3.31 7.09
C THR A 43 -30.65 2.91 8.41
N ALA A 44 -31.32 3.84 9.08
CA ALA A 44 -32.19 3.52 10.22
C ALA A 44 -33.59 3.21 9.69
N ALA A 45 -34.18 2.11 10.15
CA ALA A 45 -35.57 1.74 9.91
C ALA A 45 -36.47 2.21 11.07
N ARG A 46 -37.77 1.88 11.03
CA ARG A 46 -38.68 2.13 12.16
C ARG A 46 -38.30 1.21 13.33
N GLU A 47 -38.64 1.62 14.56
CA GLU A 47 -38.45 0.81 15.78
C GLU A 47 -36.99 0.52 16.17
N GLY A 48 -36.03 1.37 15.76
CA GLY A 48 -34.63 1.25 16.21
C GLY A 48 -33.81 0.17 15.51
N ALA A 49 -34.34 -0.42 14.44
CA ALA A 49 -33.59 -1.30 13.55
C ALA A 49 -32.64 -0.51 12.63
N HIS A 50 -31.50 -1.10 12.30
CA HIS A 50 -30.49 -0.51 11.43
C HIS A 50 -30.06 -1.50 10.35
N THR A 51 -29.81 -1.01 9.14
CA THR A 51 -29.28 -1.83 8.04
C THR A 51 -28.08 -1.13 7.42
N ALA A 52 -26.93 -1.79 7.47
CA ALA A 52 -25.73 -1.39 6.75
C ALA A 52 -25.59 -2.19 5.45
N ARG A 53 -25.11 -1.53 4.39
CA ARG A 53 -24.74 -2.18 3.13
C ARG A 53 -23.30 -1.85 2.79
N LEU A 54 -22.48 -2.87 2.57
CA LEU A 54 -21.08 -2.74 2.18
C LEU A 54 -20.87 -3.33 0.79
N ARG A 55 -20.38 -2.52 -0.16
CA ARG A 55 -20.11 -2.90 -1.55
C ARG A 55 -18.66 -3.29 -1.75
N HIS A 56 -18.43 -4.44 -2.36
CA HIS A 56 -17.12 -4.82 -2.87
C HIS A 56 -16.88 -4.17 -4.26
N PRO A 57 -15.62 -3.82 -4.62
CA PRO A 57 -15.31 -3.24 -5.93
C PRO A 57 -15.72 -4.08 -7.16
N ASP A 58 -15.96 -5.38 -7.01
CA ASP A 58 -16.46 -6.26 -8.08
C ASP A 58 -17.99 -6.29 -8.18
N GLY A 59 -18.68 -5.40 -7.48
CA GLY A 59 -20.14 -5.23 -7.59
C GLY A 59 -20.96 -6.05 -6.60
N ARG A 60 -20.34 -6.91 -5.79
CA ARG A 60 -21.03 -7.70 -4.76
C ARG A 60 -21.31 -6.89 -3.49
N TRP A 61 -22.26 -7.34 -2.67
CA TRP A 61 -22.67 -6.63 -1.46
C TRP A 61 -22.78 -7.57 -0.26
N LEU A 62 -22.47 -7.02 0.91
CA LEU A 62 -22.75 -7.58 2.23
C LEU A 62 -23.81 -6.69 2.88
N SER A 63 -24.92 -7.29 3.29
CA SER A 63 -25.94 -6.64 4.10
C SER A 63 -25.73 -7.02 5.56
N VAL A 64 -25.86 -6.04 6.45
CA VAL A 64 -25.76 -6.21 7.90
C VAL A 64 -26.97 -5.57 8.54
N GLY A 65 -27.92 -6.39 8.99
CA GLY A 65 -29.12 -5.93 9.67
C GLY A 65 -28.99 -6.08 11.18
N PHE A 66 -29.58 -5.13 11.91
CA PHE A 66 -29.62 -5.07 13.36
C PHE A 66 -31.05 -4.79 13.81
N SER A 67 -31.49 -5.52 14.84
CA SER A 67 -32.76 -5.28 15.51
C SER A 67 -32.51 -5.17 17.02
N ALA A 68 -33.07 -4.12 17.64
CA ALA A 68 -32.83 -3.78 19.04
C ALA A 68 -33.95 -4.23 20.00
N THR A 69 -35.10 -4.72 19.48
CA THR A 69 -36.28 -5.01 20.31
C THR A 69 -37.09 -6.22 19.82
N GLY A 70 -37.67 -6.97 20.76
CA GLY A 70 -38.60 -8.07 20.49
C GLY A 70 -37.93 -9.43 20.24
N ALA A 71 -38.74 -10.43 19.85
CA ALA A 71 -38.32 -11.81 19.61
C ALA A 71 -37.37 -12.01 18.40
N GLY A 72 -36.77 -10.93 17.89
CA GLY A 72 -35.81 -10.91 16.78
C GLY A 72 -34.64 -9.94 17.01
N ALA A 73 -34.40 -9.55 18.26
CA ALA A 73 -33.29 -8.68 18.60
C ALA A 73 -31.96 -9.42 18.37
N GLY A 74 -31.04 -8.81 17.66
CA GLY A 74 -29.80 -9.45 17.22
C GLY A 74 -29.21 -8.79 15.99
N ALA A 75 -28.26 -9.46 15.36
CA ALA A 75 -27.65 -9.02 14.12
C ALA A 75 -27.52 -10.17 13.12
N LEU A 76 -27.73 -9.84 11.84
CA LEU A 76 -27.65 -10.76 10.72
C LEU A 76 -26.79 -10.17 9.60
N LEU A 77 -25.67 -10.81 9.31
CA LEU A 77 -24.80 -10.53 8.17
C LEU A 77 -25.13 -11.55 7.08
N HIS A 78 -25.48 -11.11 5.88
CA HIS A 78 -25.86 -12.02 4.81
C HIS A 78 -25.38 -11.58 3.42
N TRP A 79 -25.11 -12.58 2.58
CA TRP A 79 -24.69 -12.42 1.19
C TRP A 79 -25.75 -12.96 0.26
N HIS A 80 -25.85 -12.36 -0.92
CA HIS A 80 -26.75 -12.80 -1.99
C HIS A 80 -25.96 -13.18 -3.25
N GLN A 81 -26.51 -14.10 -4.02
CA GLN A 81 -26.05 -14.43 -5.37
C GLN A 81 -26.97 -13.81 -6.43
N GLU A 82 -26.57 -13.88 -7.70
CA GLU A 82 -27.48 -13.54 -8.79
C GLU A 82 -28.70 -14.50 -8.81
N PRO A 83 -29.89 -14.02 -9.25
CA PRO A 83 -31.07 -14.86 -9.39
C PRO A 83 -30.75 -16.14 -10.20
N GLY A 84 -31.08 -17.31 -9.62
CA GLY A 84 -30.81 -18.62 -10.24
C GLY A 84 -29.52 -19.32 -9.77
N GLN A 85 -28.71 -18.70 -8.90
CA GLN A 85 -27.51 -19.30 -8.30
C GLN A 85 -27.65 -19.54 -6.77
N GLY A 86 -28.82 -19.25 -6.20
CA GLY A 86 -29.10 -19.47 -4.78
C GLY A 86 -29.05 -20.95 -4.37
N ARG A 87 -28.60 -21.22 -3.14
CA ARG A 87 -28.67 -22.56 -2.55
C ARG A 87 -29.96 -22.68 -1.73
N PRO A 88 -30.80 -23.70 -1.97
CA PRO A 88 -31.89 -24.02 -1.05
C PRO A 88 -31.31 -24.37 0.33
N GLY A 89 -31.90 -23.86 1.41
CA GLY A 89 -31.63 -24.30 2.78
C GLY A 89 -30.77 -23.39 3.67
N VAL A 90 -30.12 -22.35 3.12
CA VAL A 90 -29.31 -21.42 3.95
C VAL A 90 -30.18 -20.64 4.94
N LEU A 91 -31.45 -20.40 4.59
CA LEU A 91 -32.43 -19.76 5.49
C LEU A 91 -32.88 -20.71 6.61
N ASP A 92 -32.85 -22.03 6.38
CA ASP A 92 -33.28 -23.02 7.36
C ASP A 92 -32.29 -23.11 8.55
N ASP A 93 -31.03 -22.67 8.34
CA ASP A 93 -29.99 -22.57 9.37
C ASP A 93 -30.11 -21.28 10.22
N VAL A 94 -30.81 -20.26 9.73
CA VAL A 94 -30.96 -18.97 10.42
C VAL A 94 -32.19 -19.02 11.33
N PRO A 95 -32.05 -18.69 12.63
CA PRO A 95 -33.17 -18.65 13.56
C PRO A 95 -34.35 -17.82 13.04
N GLU A 96 -35.57 -18.36 13.16
CA GLU A 96 -36.82 -17.68 12.73
C GLU A 96 -36.98 -16.30 13.37
N SER A 97 -36.44 -16.12 14.59
CA SER A 97 -36.35 -14.84 15.29
C SER A 97 -35.73 -13.72 14.43
N LEU A 98 -34.71 -14.04 13.62
CA LEU A 98 -33.97 -13.06 12.82
C LEU A 98 -34.57 -12.86 11.43
N TRP A 99 -35.60 -13.61 11.03
CA TRP A 99 -36.21 -13.48 9.70
C TRP A 99 -36.84 -12.10 9.49
N ARG A 100 -37.32 -11.45 10.55
CA ARG A 100 -37.83 -10.07 10.47
C ARG A 100 -36.80 -9.06 9.96
N ILE A 101 -35.51 -9.30 10.20
CA ILE A 101 -34.42 -8.46 9.65
C ILE A 101 -34.35 -8.56 8.12
N LEU A 102 -34.74 -9.70 7.54
CA LEU A 102 -34.72 -9.92 6.10
C LEU A 102 -35.88 -9.21 5.38
N GLU A 103 -37.00 -8.97 6.06
CA GLU A 103 -38.18 -8.27 5.53
C GLU A 103 -37.92 -6.75 5.32
N ASP A 104 -37.00 -6.17 6.10
CA ASP A 104 -36.72 -4.72 6.11
C ASP A 104 -35.71 -4.24 5.03
N VAL A 105 -35.19 -5.15 4.18
CA VAL A 105 -34.16 -4.83 3.18
C VAL A 105 -34.72 -5.03 1.77
N PRO A 106 -35.05 -3.98 1.00
CA PRO A 106 -35.47 -4.14 -0.39
C PRO A 106 -34.25 -4.32 -1.32
N CYS A 107 -34.18 -5.44 -2.02
CA CYS A 107 -33.29 -5.75 -3.16
C CYS A 107 -34.20 -6.13 -4.33
N ALA A 108 -33.82 -5.83 -5.56
CA ALA A 108 -34.50 -6.40 -6.75
C ALA A 108 -34.44 -7.94 -6.79
N CYS A 109 -33.64 -8.55 -5.92
CA CYS A 109 -33.48 -9.98 -5.68
C CYS A 109 -34.21 -10.49 -4.44
N LEU A 110 -34.74 -9.61 -3.57
CA LEU A 110 -35.32 -9.97 -2.27
C LEU A 110 -36.80 -10.37 -2.34
N ASP A 111 -37.39 -10.41 -3.53
CA ASP A 111 -38.69 -11.07 -3.72
C ASP A 111 -38.60 -12.59 -3.42
N ASP A 112 -37.39 -13.17 -3.41
CA ASP A 112 -37.16 -14.56 -2.98
C ASP A 112 -36.04 -14.67 -1.91
N PRO A 113 -36.39 -14.84 -0.62
CA PRO A 113 -35.43 -15.03 0.46
C PRO A 113 -34.58 -16.32 0.32
N ARG A 114 -34.90 -17.22 -0.62
CA ARG A 114 -34.11 -18.42 -0.93
C ARG A 114 -32.83 -18.15 -1.72
N LEU A 115 -32.56 -16.89 -2.08
CA LEU A 115 -31.33 -16.47 -2.78
C LEU A 115 -30.16 -16.14 -1.83
N MET A 116 -30.30 -16.39 -0.53
CA MET A 116 -29.22 -16.20 0.45
C MET A 116 -28.11 -17.23 0.23
N ALA A 117 -26.87 -16.75 0.08
CA ALA A 117 -25.71 -17.58 -0.21
C ALA A 117 -24.98 -18.06 1.06
N ALA A 118 -25.05 -17.26 2.12
CA ALA A 118 -24.52 -17.53 3.45
C ALA A 118 -25.00 -16.49 4.46
N ALA A 119 -24.90 -16.83 5.74
CA ALA A 119 -25.16 -15.91 6.84
C ALA A 119 -24.19 -16.08 8.02
N ILE A 120 -23.97 -14.98 8.75
CA ILE A 120 -23.42 -14.96 10.11
C ILE A 120 -24.43 -14.24 10.99
N TRP A 121 -24.79 -14.79 12.14
CA TRP A 121 -25.79 -14.20 13.01
C TRP A 121 -25.44 -14.28 14.48
N ARG A 122 -26.09 -13.44 15.28
CA ARG A 122 -26.04 -13.46 16.73
C ARG A 122 -27.37 -12.96 17.29
N GLU A 123 -28.03 -13.78 18.10
CA GLU A 123 -29.26 -13.39 18.79
C GLU A 123 -28.94 -12.61 20.07
N THR A 124 -29.92 -11.88 20.59
CA THR A 124 -29.78 -11.19 21.88
C THR A 124 -29.69 -12.23 22.99
N GLY A 125 -28.58 -12.18 23.75
CA GLY A 125 -28.27 -13.14 24.81
C GLY A 125 -27.30 -14.25 24.37
N ASP A 126 -26.98 -14.36 23.08
CA ASP A 126 -25.86 -15.18 22.64
C ASP A 126 -24.53 -14.50 23.00
N ASP A 127 -23.56 -15.28 23.48
CA ASP A 127 -22.19 -14.81 23.75
C ASP A 127 -21.29 -14.87 22.51
N THR A 128 -21.69 -15.61 21.48
CA THR A 128 -20.89 -15.88 20.28
C THR A 128 -21.70 -15.75 19.00
N TRP A 129 -21.06 -15.31 17.91
CA TRP A 129 -21.65 -15.37 16.58
C TRP A 129 -21.66 -16.80 16.04
N ARG A 130 -22.69 -17.11 15.26
CA ARG A 130 -22.86 -18.38 14.53
C ARG A 130 -22.82 -18.10 13.02
N ALA A 131 -22.52 -19.11 12.22
CA ALA A 131 -22.43 -18.99 10.77
C ALA A 131 -22.96 -20.25 10.09
N THR A 132 -23.43 -20.09 8.85
CA THR A 132 -23.77 -21.22 7.96
C THR A 132 -22.49 -21.89 7.45
N ASP A 133 -22.59 -23.14 7.00
CA ASP A 133 -21.45 -23.95 6.54
C ASP A 133 -20.59 -23.30 5.43
N ASP A 134 -19.31 -23.71 5.40
CA ASP A 134 -18.13 -23.12 4.72
C ASP A 134 -18.21 -22.85 3.20
N SER A 135 -19.31 -23.16 2.52
CA SER A 135 -19.41 -23.14 1.06
C SER A 135 -20.20 -21.96 0.50
N ALA A 136 -19.92 -20.76 1.03
CA ALA A 136 -20.35 -19.50 0.45
C ALA A 136 -19.42 -19.12 -0.72
N PRO A 137 -19.87 -19.15 -1.99
CA PRO A 137 -19.03 -18.74 -3.10
C PRO A 137 -18.77 -17.24 -2.99
N GLY A 138 -17.51 -16.86 -2.80
CA GLY A 138 -17.10 -15.47 -2.93
C GLY A 138 -17.26 -14.58 -1.69
N THR A 139 -17.22 -15.13 -0.48
CA THR A 139 -16.97 -14.33 0.73
C THR A 139 -15.56 -13.73 0.66
N THR A 140 -15.41 -12.59 -0.02
CA THR A 140 -14.12 -11.93 -0.14
C THR A 140 -13.68 -11.56 1.28
N PRO A 141 -12.51 -12.04 1.76
CA PRO A 141 -12.04 -11.75 3.10
C PRO A 141 -11.90 -10.25 3.39
N SER A 142 -11.90 -9.41 2.35
CA SER A 142 -11.77 -7.95 2.43
C SER A 142 -12.94 -7.23 3.10
N LEU A 143 -14.21 -7.61 2.84
CA LEU A 143 -15.38 -6.96 3.46
C LEU A 143 -15.46 -7.27 4.95
N LEU A 144 -15.34 -8.56 5.30
CA LEU A 144 -15.41 -9.06 6.67
C LEU A 144 -14.24 -8.57 7.54
N ARG A 145 -13.07 -8.32 6.94
CA ARG A 145 -11.94 -7.70 7.63
C ARG A 145 -12.28 -6.31 8.17
N CYS A 146 -13.16 -5.55 7.53
CA CYS A 146 -13.56 -4.22 8.01
C CYS A 146 -14.47 -4.27 9.24
N LEU A 147 -15.16 -5.39 9.43
CA LEU A 147 -16.02 -5.63 10.59
C LEU A 147 -15.31 -6.36 11.73
N THR A 148 -14.12 -6.93 11.49
CA THR A 148 -13.32 -7.66 12.50
C THR A 148 -12.10 -6.87 13.00
N ASP A 149 -11.52 -5.99 12.18
CA ASP A 149 -10.34 -5.18 12.50
C ASP A 149 -10.71 -3.68 12.58
N ARG A 150 -10.65 -3.11 13.79
CA ARG A 150 -11.02 -1.71 14.09
C ARG A 150 -9.94 -0.70 13.69
N SER A 151 -8.82 -1.11 13.08
CA SER A 151 -7.77 -0.16 12.74
C SER A 151 -8.27 0.90 11.75
N PRO A 152 -7.93 2.19 11.96
CA PRO A 152 -8.18 3.24 10.96
C PRO A 152 -7.61 2.88 9.59
N GLU A 153 -6.52 2.14 9.55
CA GLU A 153 -5.89 1.60 8.36
C GLU A 153 -6.82 0.68 7.57
N ARG A 154 -7.61 -0.17 8.26
CA ARG A 154 -8.58 -1.05 7.63
C ARG A 154 -9.71 -0.27 6.96
N ALA A 155 -10.30 0.68 7.69
CA ALA A 155 -11.37 1.55 7.18
C ALA A 155 -10.88 2.39 5.98
N ARG A 156 -9.68 2.97 6.08
CA ARG A 156 -9.04 3.71 4.99
C ARG A 156 -8.79 2.84 3.76
N ARG A 157 -8.34 1.61 3.98
CA ARG A 157 -8.06 0.67 2.90
C ARG A 157 -9.33 0.24 2.18
N PHE A 158 -10.43 0.05 2.91
CA PHE A 158 -11.72 -0.26 2.33
C PHE A 158 -12.22 0.88 1.44
N ALA A 159 -12.22 2.11 1.96
CA ALA A 159 -12.58 3.29 1.20
C ALA A 159 -11.66 3.51 -0.03
N PHE A 160 -10.35 3.33 0.13
CA PHE A 160 -9.39 3.49 -0.97
C PHE A 160 -9.62 2.46 -2.09
N LYS A 161 -9.93 1.20 -1.75
CA LYS A 161 -10.28 0.18 -2.76
C LYS A 161 -11.53 0.53 -3.55
N HIS A 162 -12.47 1.27 -2.93
CA HIS A 162 -13.73 1.64 -3.56
C HIS A 162 -13.62 2.90 -4.43
N TYR A 163 -12.87 3.90 -3.97
CA TYR A 163 -12.86 5.24 -4.58
C TYR A 163 -11.53 5.66 -5.19
N GLY A 164 -10.45 4.91 -4.97
CA GLY A 164 -9.09 5.34 -5.34
C GLY A 164 -8.54 6.53 -4.52
N THR A 165 -9.33 7.06 -3.58
CA THR A 165 -8.98 8.22 -2.74
C THR A 165 -8.51 7.77 -1.35
N ARG A 166 -7.32 8.18 -0.90
CA ARG A 166 -6.87 7.86 0.47
C ARG A 166 -7.31 8.95 1.45
N ALA A 167 -8.24 8.60 2.34
CA ALA A 167 -8.56 9.43 3.49
C ALA A 167 -7.34 9.61 4.43
N GLY A 168 -7.24 10.78 5.06
CA GLY A 168 -6.19 11.10 6.04
C GLY A 168 -6.25 10.18 7.25
N ARG A 169 -5.09 9.67 7.72
CA ARG A 169 -5.04 8.67 8.80
C ARG A 169 -5.63 9.19 10.10
N GLU A 170 -5.16 10.35 10.52
CA GLU A 170 -5.65 11.03 11.74
C GLU A 170 -7.12 11.40 11.60
N ALA A 171 -7.58 11.85 10.43
CA ALA A 171 -8.99 12.14 10.19
C ALA A 171 -9.88 10.91 10.32
N VAL A 172 -9.45 9.75 9.78
CA VAL A 172 -10.21 8.50 9.96
C VAL A 172 -10.11 7.99 11.40
N HIS A 173 -8.96 8.11 12.05
CA HIS A 173 -8.82 7.77 13.46
C HIS A 173 -9.77 8.61 14.33
N HIS A 174 -9.78 9.93 14.15
CA HIS A 174 -10.73 10.83 14.82
C HIS A 174 -12.18 10.48 14.50
N LEU A 175 -12.51 10.22 13.23
CA LEU A 175 -13.85 9.79 12.85
C LEU A 175 -14.30 8.51 13.57
N MET A 176 -13.42 7.51 13.66
CA MET A 176 -13.71 6.24 14.35
C MET A 176 -13.71 6.38 15.88
N ALA A 177 -13.10 7.44 16.42
CA ALA A 177 -13.10 7.78 17.84
C ALA A 177 -14.27 8.70 18.24
N LEU A 178 -14.82 9.49 17.31
CA LEU A 178 -15.90 10.44 17.59
C LEU A 178 -17.22 9.76 18.00
N ARG A 179 -17.39 8.47 17.70
CA ARG A 179 -18.62 7.72 18.00
C ARG A 179 -18.58 6.88 19.26
N THR A 180 -17.42 6.70 19.89
CA THR A 180 -17.37 6.04 21.21
C THR A 180 -17.94 6.91 22.33
N ASP A 181 -18.03 8.23 22.13
CA ASP A 181 -18.19 9.14 23.27
C ASP A 181 -19.53 9.91 23.32
N ARG A 182 -20.42 9.86 22.29
CA ARG A 182 -21.83 10.33 22.35
C ARG A 182 -22.57 10.17 21.01
N GLY A 183 -23.90 10.05 21.08
CA GLY A 183 -24.83 10.09 19.94
C GLY A 183 -24.80 11.40 19.13
N PRO A 184 -25.46 11.46 17.96
CA PRO A 184 -25.10 12.41 16.91
C PRO A 184 -25.58 13.84 17.21
N GLU A 185 -24.64 14.78 17.29
CA GLU A 185 -24.90 16.20 17.09
C GLU A 185 -23.83 16.78 16.14
N LEU A 186 -24.29 17.44 15.06
CA LEU A 186 -23.47 18.13 14.06
C LEU A 186 -22.95 19.45 14.62
N VAL A 187 -21.64 19.74 14.54
CA VAL A 187 -21.13 21.14 14.39
C VAL A 187 -19.81 21.18 13.58
N THR A 188 -19.66 22.32 12.92
CA THR A 188 -18.84 22.83 11.82
C THR A 188 -17.36 23.17 12.08
N ASP A 189 -16.58 23.08 11.00
CA ASP A 189 -15.41 23.85 10.51
C ASP A 189 -14.56 24.74 11.45
N ARG A 190 -13.22 24.60 11.34
CA ARG A 190 -12.21 25.67 11.14
C ARG A 190 -10.77 25.12 11.05
N GLY A 191 -10.00 25.61 10.08
CA GLY A 191 -8.62 25.17 9.77
C GLY A 191 -7.48 26.05 10.31
N ALA A 192 -6.24 25.60 10.04
CA ALA A 192 -4.93 26.31 9.96
C ALA A 192 -3.82 25.22 10.05
N GLY A 193 -2.63 25.24 9.45
CA GLY A 193 -1.85 26.12 8.58
C GLY A 193 -0.46 25.45 8.42
N LEU A 194 0.12 25.44 7.22
CA LEU A 194 1.38 24.75 6.88
C LEU A 194 2.59 25.70 6.94
N GLY A 195 3.77 25.19 7.33
CA GLY A 195 5.08 25.86 7.23
C GLY A 195 5.95 25.30 6.08
N PRO A 196 6.93 26.06 5.56
CA PRO A 196 7.52 25.82 4.23
C PRO A 196 8.65 24.77 4.24
N SER A 197 8.76 24.01 3.14
CA SER A 197 9.88 23.09 2.85
C SER A 197 10.73 23.66 1.71
N ALA A 198 12.05 23.60 1.84
CA ALA A 198 13.01 24.19 0.91
C ALA A 198 13.23 23.32 -0.34
N GLU A 199 13.02 23.90 -1.52
CA GLU A 199 13.39 23.35 -2.82
C GLU A 199 14.89 23.56 -3.08
N ARG A 200 15.57 22.58 -3.69
CA ARG A 200 16.91 22.76 -4.27
C ARG A 200 16.94 22.17 -5.67
N ALA A 201 17.39 22.98 -6.62
CA ALA A 201 17.83 22.56 -7.95
C ALA A 201 19.29 22.07 -7.91
N PHE A 202 19.67 21.20 -8.85
CA PHE A 202 21.00 20.60 -8.98
C PHE A 202 22.13 21.66 -9.04
N PRO A 203 23.21 21.56 -8.25
CA PRO A 203 24.39 22.38 -8.44
C PRO A 203 25.26 21.85 -9.61
N SER A 204 25.89 22.77 -10.32
CA SER A 204 26.77 22.55 -11.47
C SER A 204 28.02 21.71 -11.15
N VAL A 205 28.43 20.95 -12.18
CA VAL A 205 29.51 19.96 -12.26
C VAL A 205 30.83 20.40 -11.61
N GLY A 206 31.32 19.59 -10.66
CA GLY A 206 32.65 19.71 -10.04
C GLY A 206 33.39 18.37 -9.98
N ARG A 207 34.40 18.24 -10.85
CA ARG A 207 35.58 17.32 -10.90
C ARG A 207 35.47 15.88 -10.34
N LEU A 208 35.53 14.91 -11.26
CA LEU A 208 35.60 13.46 -11.06
C LEU A 208 36.90 12.97 -10.39
N PRO A 209 36.85 11.97 -9.49
CA PRO A 209 37.99 11.09 -9.21
C PRO A 209 38.12 9.98 -10.26
N SER A 210 39.36 9.51 -10.40
CA SER A 210 39.94 8.62 -11.41
C SER A 210 39.14 7.36 -11.80
N ALA A 211 39.23 7.05 -13.10
CA ALA A 211 38.63 5.90 -13.77
C ALA A 211 39.12 4.56 -13.20
N ALA A 212 38.22 3.86 -12.49
CA ALA A 212 38.26 2.41 -12.37
C ALA A 212 37.46 1.81 -13.53
N THR A 213 37.97 0.71 -14.11
CA THR A 213 37.36 -0.07 -15.19
C THR A 213 35.83 -0.18 -15.03
N PRO A 214 35.02 0.15 -16.06
CA PRO A 214 33.57 0.27 -15.90
C PRO A 214 32.96 -1.09 -15.56
N ARG A 215 32.51 -1.22 -14.31
CA ARG A 215 31.65 -2.32 -13.85
C ARG A 215 30.28 -2.13 -14.50
N ARG A 216 30.06 -2.67 -15.70
CA ARG A 216 28.78 -2.50 -16.40
C ARG A 216 27.66 -3.28 -15.70
N SER A 217 26.57 -2.59 -15.37
CA SER A 217 25.29 -3.22 -15.05
C SER A 217 24.76 -4.00 -16.27
N ARG A 218 24.04 -5.10 -16.01
CA ARG A 218 23.37 -5.88 -17.05
C ARG A 218 21.92 -5.42 -17.19
N GLU A 219 21.49 -5.10 -18.40
CA GLU A 219 20.08 -4.84 -18.70
C GLU A 219 19.21 -6.09 -18.43
N LEU A 220 18.08 -5.90 -17.76
CA LEU A 220 17.06 -6.90 -17.51
C LEU A 220 15.95 -6.84 -18.56
N PHE A 221 15.46 -5.64 -18.85
CA PHE A 221 14.44 -5.38 -19.85
C PHE A 221 14.45 -3.91 -20.25
N ARG A 222 13.84 -3.64 -21.41
CA ARG A 222 13.57 -2.30 -21.95
C ARG A 222 12.15 -2.23 -22.50
N ARG A 223 11.48 -1.11 -22.28
CA ARG A 223 10.10 -0.87 -22.73
C ARG A 223 9.90 0.57 -23.20
N ARG A 224 9.00 0.74 -24.16
CA ARG A 224 8.47 2.04 -24.57
C ARG A 224 7.02 2.19 -24.12
N ASP A 225 6.63 3.41 -23.80
CA ASP A 225 5.23 3.72 -23.49
C ASP A 225 4.39 3.78 -24.77
N ALA A 226 3.08 3.93 -24.63
CA ALA A 226 2.16 3.94 -25.76
C ALA A 226 2.37 5.14 -26.71
N SER A 227 2.93 6.26 -26.23
CA SER A 227 3.32 7.36 -27.13
C SER A 227 4.52 7.01 -27.99
N GLY A 228 5.30 6.00 -27.60
CA GLY A 228 6.57 5.63 -28.21
C GLY A 228 7.73 6.54 -27.79
N LEU A 229 7.51 7.61 -27.03
CA LEU A 229 8.54 8.60 -26.71
C LEU A 229 9.34 8.25 -25.45
N ILE A 230 8.70 7.75 -24.40
CA ILE A 230 9.40 7.36 -23.17
C ILE A 230 9.97 5.97 -23.38
N THR A 231 11.27 5.82 -23.18
CA THR A 231 11.92 4.51 -23.02
C THR A 231 12.40 4.37 -21.59
N THR A 232 12.01 3.26 -20.94
CA THR A 232 12.60 2.82 -19.68
C THR A 232 13.39 1.53 -19.88
N ALA A 233 14.43 1.35 -19.08
CA ALA A 233 15.14 0.08 -18.99
C ALA A 233 15.54 -0.19 -17.54
N ALA A 234 15.44 -1.46 -17.12
CA ALA A 234 15.91 -1.89 -15.81
C ALA A 234 17.27 -2.56 -15.94
N PHE A 235 18.18 -2.25 -15.02
CA PHE A 235 19.55 -2.74 -14.98
C PHE A 235 19.83 -3.39 -13.64
N ARG A 236 20.72 -4.39 -13.65
CA ARG A 236 21.13 -5.14 -12.47
C ARG A 236 22.65 -5.14 -12.34
N TYR A 237 23.12 -4.85 -11.14
CA TYR A 237 24.51 -5.07 -10.74
C TYR A 237 24.55 -5.97 -9.50
N ARG A 238 25.34 -7.04 -9.57
CA ARG A 238 25.55 -7.95 -8.43
C ARG A 238 26.97 -7.78 -7.91
N ALA A 239 27.11 -7.62 -6.60
CA ALA A 239 28.41 -7.53 -5.95
C ALA A 239 29.29 -8.75 -6.30
N GLY A 240 30.56 -8.49 -6.61
CA GLY A 240 31.53 -9.52 -6.98
C GLY A 240 32.05 -10.35 -5.79
N ARG A 241 31.80 -9.91 -4.56
CA ARG A 241 32.28 -10.54 -3.32
C ARG A 241 31.23 -10.50 -2.24
N ASP A 242 31.41 -11.39 -1.27
CA ASP A 242 30.60 -11.47 -0.07
C ASP A 242 31.15 -10.48 0.97
N GLN A 243 30.28 -9.75 1.64
CA GLN A 243 30.63 -8.89 2.77
C GLN A 243 29.40 -8.71 3.67
N GLN A 244 29.62 -8.36 4.93
CA GLN A 244 28.56 -8.19 5.93
C GLN A 244 27.73 -6.93 5.66
N HIS A 245 28.38 -5.80 5.38
CA HIS A 245 27.72 -4.51 5.14
C HIS A 245 28.04 -4.01 3.75
N PHE A 246 27.03 -3.69 2.96
CA PHE A 246 27.17 -2.92 1.73
C PHE A 246 26.73 -1.48 1.98
N THR A 247 27.50 -0.55 1.46
CA THR A 247 27.18 0.87 1.49
C THR A 247 27.30 1.40 0.08
N ASP A 248 26.19 1.95 -0.41
CA ASP A 248 26.06 2.62 -1.70
C ASP A 248 26.58 1.79 -2.88
N LEU A 249 26.22 0.49 -2.91
CA LEU A 249 26.44 -0.36 -4.07
C LEU A 249 25.67 0.20 -5.25
N ARG A 250 26.38 0.44 -6.34
CA ARG A 250 25.89 1.19 -7.49
C ARG A 250 25.41 0.27 -8.61
N ALA A 251 24.23 0.56 -9.15
CA ALA A 251 23.75 0.03 -10.42
C ALA A 251 23.59 1.16 -11.43
N ASP A 252 24.48 1.23 -12.41
CA ASP A 252 24.48 2.22 -13.49
C ASP A 252 23.37 1.95 -14.51
N VAL A 253 22.85 3.04 -15.10
CA VAL A 253 21.99 3.02 -16.29
C VAL A 253 22.80 3.39 -17.54
N ASP A 254 22.22 3.25 -18.73
CA ASP A 254 22.87 3.69 -19.96
C ASP A 254 23.17 5.20 -19.97
N GLY A 255 24.20 5.61 -20.71
CA GLY A 255 24.71 7.00 -20.70
C GLY A 255 23.75 8.05 -21.26
N ASP A 256 22.71 7.64 -21.99
CA ASP A 256 21.63 8.50 -22.50
C ASP A 256 20.40 8.56 -21.57
N MET A 257 20.41 7.79 -20.48
CA MET A 257 19.32 7.71 -19.51
C MET A 257 19.61 8.46 -18.20
N VAL A 258 18.53 8.77 -17.48
CA VAL A 258 18.58 9.21 -16.08
C VAL A 258 17.99 8.11 -15.20
N ALA A 259 18.67 7.77 -14.10
CA ALA A 259 18.17 6.83 -13.10
C ALA A 259 17.01 7.47 -12.30
N ILE A 260 15.83 6.87 -12.40
CA ILE A 260 14.57 7.42 -11.84
C ILE A 260 13.90 6.51 -10.80
N GLY A 261 14.37 5.27 -10.71
CA GLY A 261 13.84 4.26 -9.79
C GLY A 261 14.85 3.15 -9.62
N GLY A 262 14.56 2.22 -8.73
CA GLY A 262 15.43 1.08 -8.50
C GLY A 262 15.10 0.33 -7.22
N GLY A 263 15.98 -0.58 -6.86
CA GLY A 263 15.74 -1.53 -5.79
C GLY A 263 17.00 -2.28 -5.40
N ALA A 264 16.82 -3.26 -4.52
CA ALA A 264 17.91 -4.09 -4.05
C ALA A 264 17.40 -5.47 -3.60
N ARG A 265 18.24 -6.49 -3.73
CA ARG A 265 18.03 -7.80 -3.15
C ARG A 265 19.25 -8.22 -2.34
N ALA A 266 19.03 -8.38 -1.04
CA ALA A 266 19.98 -8.99 -0.13
C ALA A 266 19.71 -10.51 -0.05
N VAL A 267 19.68 -11.10 1.14
CA VAL A 267 19.39 -12.53 1.34
C VAL A 267 18.42 -12.69 2.51
N ASP A 268 17.54 -13.68 2.45
CA ASP A 268 16.57 -13.98 3.51
C ASP A 268 17.12 -14.95 4.57
N SER A 269 18.12 -15.76 4.21
CA SER A 269 18.60 -16.91 4.97
C SER A 269 20.14 -17.06 4.86
N PRO A 270 20.79 -17.81 5.77
CA PRO A 270 20.22 -18.42 6.98
C PRO A 270 19.82 -17.40 8.06
N GLN A 271 20.62 -16.37 8.33
CA GLN A 271 20.20 -15.28 9.24
C GLN A 271 19.51 -14.15 8.48
N GLY A 272 19.87 -13.99 7.21
CA GLY A 272 19.37 -12.94 6.33
C GLY A 272 20.13 -11.62 6.50
N ALA A 273 20.10 -10.83 5.44
CA ALA A 273 20.62 -9.47 5.40
C ALA A 273 19.53 -8.54 4.89
N LEU A 274 19.47 -7.35 5.48
CA LEU A 274 18.32 -6.46 5.43
C LEU A 274 18.70 -5.16 4.75
N LEU A 275 17.74 -4.56 4.07
CA LEU A 275 17.96 -3.34 3.31
C LEU A 275 18.08 -2.13 4.24
N THR A 276 19.03 -1.26 3.92
CA THR A 276 19.20 0.04 4.58
C THR A 276 19.19 1.20 3.60
N ALA A 277 19.29 0.96 2.29
CA ALA A 277 19.08 2.01 1.31
C ALA A 277 18.69 1.47 -0.08
N SER A 278 17.92 2.27 -0.79
CA SER A 278 17.61 2.17 -2.22
C SER A 278 17.22 3.57 -2.69
N TYR A 279 18.13 4.32 -3.32
CA TYR A 279 17.93 5.76 -3.60
C TYR A 279 18.74 6.24 -4.82
N PRO A 280 18.38 7.37 -5.46
CA PRO A 280 19.11 7.86 -6.62
C PRO A 280 20.51 8.37 -6.25
N ALA A 281 21.48 8.17 -7.15
CA ALA A 281 22.75 8.90 -7.09
C ALA A 281 22.56 10.37 -7.49
N ASP A 282 23.36 11.27 -6.91
CA ASP A 282 23.23 12.72 -7.12
C ASP A 282 23.39 13.17 -8.58
N ASP A 283 24.17 12.43 -9.37
CA ASP A 283 24.42 12.69 -10.79
C ASP A 283 23.36 12.09 -11.75
N GLY A 284 22.37 11.39 -11.19
CA GLY A 284 21.31 10.72 -11.93
C GLY A 284 21.80 9.61 -12.88
N THR A 285 23.03 9.12 -12.73
CA THR A 285 23.59 8.07 -13.62
C THR A 285 23.44 6.66 -13.04
N ALA A 286 23.00 6.54 -11.79
CA ALA A 286 22.82 5.25 -11.13
C ALA A 286 21.80 5.28 -9.99
N TRP A 287 21.44 4.07 -9.57
CA TRP A 287 20.73 3.83 -8.31
C TRP A 287 21.67 3.19 -7.28
N LEU A 288 21.57 3.65 -6.03
CA LEU A 288 22.43 3.24 -4.92
C LEU A 288 21.64 2.34 -3.96
N ALA A 289 22.24 1.22 -3.59
CA ALA A 289 21.66 0.24 -2.68
C ALA A 289 22.60 -0.05 -1.49
N SER A 290 22.03 -0.24 -0.30
CA SER A 290 22.78 -0.64 0.90
C SER A 290 22.05 -1.74 1.64
N SER A 291 22.82 -2.62 2.28
CA SER A 291 22.32 -3.73 3.09
C SER A 291 23.29 -4.05 4.21
N LYS A 292 22.78 -4.70 5.27
CA LYS A 292 23.61 -5.21 6.36
C LYS A 292 22.99 -6.44 6.99
N ASP A 293 23.81 -7.19 7.69
CA ASP A 293 23.35 -8.14 8.70
C ASP A 293 22.87 -7.43 9.97
N HIS A 294 22.38 -8.19 10.95
CA HIS A 294 21.87 -7.64 12.20
C HIS A 294 22.13 -8.63 13.35
N ASN A 295 22.91 -8.21 14.35
CA ASN A 295 23.42 -8.97 15.51
C ASN A 295 24.29 -10.20 15.18
N VAL A 296 23.91 -11.02 14.20
CA VAL A 296 24.65 -12.20 13.76
C VAL A 296 25.27 -11.93 12.40
N PRO A 297 26.59 -12.15 12.23
CA PRO A 297 27.26 -11.95 10.94
C PRO A 297 26.61 -12.74 9.79
N GLN A 298 26.24 -12.04 8.72
CA GLN A 298 25.74 -12.64 7.47
C GLN A 298 26.48 -12.02 6.28
N PRO A 299 27.68 -12.53 5.93
CA PRO A 299 28.28 -12.25 4.64
C PRO A 299 27.32 -12.63 3.51
N HIS A 300 27.11 -11.71 2.57
CA HIS A 300 26.20 -11.92 1.46
C HIS A 300 26.65 -11.15 0.22
N ARG A 301 26.01 -11.39 -0.92
CA ARG A 301 26.16 -10.56 -2.13
C ARG A 301 24.91 -9.73 -2.34
N LEU A 302 25.02 -8.42 -2.14
CA LEU A 302 23.96 -7.51 -2.52
C LEU A 302 23.82 -7.44 -4.04
N THR A 303 22.57 -7.43 -4.51
CA THR A 303 22.21 -7.11 -5.89
C THR A 303 21.50 -5.76 -5.89
N ALA A 304 22.05 -4.78 -6.61
CA ALA A 304 21.46 -3.47 -6.82
C ALA A 304 20.73 -3.43 -8.17
N PHE A 305 19.64 -2.68 -8.24
CA PHE A 305 18.84 -2.49 -9.43
C PHE A 305 18.60 -1.00 -9.70
N ALA A 306 18.62 -0.62 -10.97
CA ALA A 306 18.29 0.73 -11.42
C ALA A 306 17.26 0.68 -12.54
N ILE A 307 16.36 1.65 -12.58
CA ILE A 307 15.42 1.91 -13.68
C ILE A 307 15.86 3.24 -14.30
N GLY A 308 16.37 3.17 -15.53
CA GLY A 308 16.74 4.32 -16.34
C GLY A 308 15.57 4.77 -17.20
N MET A 309 15.47 6.08 -17.45
CA MET A 309 14.50 6.67 -18.36
C MET A 309 15.18 7.63 -19.33
N ARG A 310 14.70 7.63 -20.57
CA ARG A 310 14.96 8.67 -21.58
C ARG A 310 13.68 8.99 -22.33
N ILE A 311 13.64 10.16 -22.97
CA ILE A 311 12.50 10.62 -23.77
C ILE A 311 13.02 11.01 -25.15
N ASP A 312 12.48 10.42 -26.22
CA ASP A 312 12.84 10.81 -27.59
C ASP A 312 12.54 12.31 -27.81
N GLY A 313 13.46 13.02 -28.46
CA GLY A 313 13.39 14.48 -28.61
C GLY A 313 13.82 15.28 -27.36
N VAL A 314 14.23 14.62 -26.27
CA VAL A 314 14.75 15.28 -25.05
C VAL A 314 16.13 14.73 -24.70
N GLY A 315 17.15 15.56 -24.83
CA GLY A 315 18.50 15.22 -24.39
C GLY A 315 18.57 14.94 -22.89
N ARG A 316 19.52 14.09 -22.47
CA ARG A 316 19.72 13.69 -21.06
C ARG A 316 19.88 14.90 -20.12
N GLU A 317 20.62 15.92 -20.53
CA GLU A 317 20.85 17.12 -19.73
C GLU A 317 19.54 17.87 -19.46
N ARG A 318 18.72 18.07 -20.49
CA ARG A 318 17.38 18.67 -20.34
C ARG A 318 16.47 17.80 -19.47
N LEU A 319 16.49 16.48 -19.66
CA LEU A 319 15.70 15.57 -18.83
C LEU A 319 16.09 15.68 -17.35
N ALA A 320 17.39 15.61 -17.04
CA ALA A 320 17.88 15.67 -15.66
C ALA A 320 17.76 17.06 -15.03
N GLY A 321 18.08 18.12 -15.77
CA GLY A 321 18.20 19.48 -15.25
C GLY A 321 16.92 20.31 -15.31
N GLU A 322 15.99 20.00 -16.24
CA GLU A 322 14.78 20.82 -16.43
C GLU A 322 13.47 20.08 -16.18
N LEU A 323 13.41 18.77 -16.46
CA LEU A 323 12.16 18.01 -16.38
C LEU A 323 12.04 17.17 -15.12
N LEU A 324 13.15 16.68 -14.58
CA LEU A 324 13.19 15.89 -13.36
C LEU A 324 13.53 16.73 -12.14
N THR A 325 12.86 16.43 -11.03
CA THR A 325 13.15 16.98 -9.71
C THR A 325 13.21 15.83 -8.69
N VAL A 326 14.21 15.81 -7.82
CA VAL A 326 14.29 14.86 -6.71
C VAL A 326 14.08 15.60 -5.39
N VAL A 327 12.99 15.30 -4.69
CA VAL A 327 12.72 15.85 -3.36
C VAL A 327 13.24 14.89 -2.31
N ARG A 328 14.00 15.41 -1.35
CA ARG A 328 14.50 14.66 -0.20
C ARG A 328 13.92 15.23 1.09
N THR A 329 13.31 14.37 1.89
CA THR A 329 12.84 14.71 3.24
C THR A 329 13.54 13.83 4.25
N ARG A 330 14.14 14.44 5.28
CA ARG A 330 14.75 13.75 6.41
C ARG A 330 13.77 13.71 7.59
N SER A 331 13.68 12.57 8.26
CA SER A 331 12.90 12.42 9.49
C SER A 331 13.54 13.12 10.69
N ALA A 332 12.77 13.23 11.77
CA ALA A 332 13.36 13.38 13.10
C ALA A 332 14.21 12.15 13.47
N HIS A 333 15.13 12.33 14.43
CA HIS A 333 15.91 11.24 15.02
C HIS A 333 15.00 10.43 15.95
N ALA A 334 14.77 9.14 15.65
CA ALA A 334 13.87 8.29 16.43
C ALA A 334 14.25 6.80 16.31
N ALA A 335 13.72 5.98 17.22
CA ALA A 335 13.81 4.51 17.18
C ALA A 335 13.09 3.90 15.96
N HIS A 336 11.94 4.48 15.59
CA HIS A 336 11.13 4.08 14.43
C HIS A 336 10.92 5.28 13.49
N PRO A 337 11.98 5.78 12.85
CA PRO A 337 11.87 7.01 12.08
C PRO A 337 11.07 6.78 10.79
N PHE A 338 10.32 7.81 10.41
CA PHE A 338 9.61 7.84 9.14
C PHE A 338 9.74 9.22 8.50
N ALA A 339 9.73 9.26 7.17
CA ALA A 339 9.73 10.50 6.40
C ALA A 339 8.84 10.36 5.17
N SER A 340 8.25 11.47 4.73
CA SER A 340 7.52 11.55 3.46
C SER A 340 8.01 12.72 2.62
N ALA A 341 8.56 12.43 1.45
CA ALA A 341 8.94 13.42 0.44
C ALA A 341 7.73 13.72 -0.46
N ARG A 342 7.27 14.97 -0.46
CA ARG A 342 6.10 15.39 -1.25
C ARG A 342 6.54 15.88 -2.63
N VAL A 343 5.71 15.60 -3.63
CA VAL A 343 5.89 16.08 -5.00
C VAL A 343 5.62 17.60 -5.03
N PRO A 344 6.49 18.39 -5.68
CA PRO A 344 6.25 19.82 -5.87
C PRO A 344 5.05 20.09 -6.79
N GLU A 345 4.52 21.30 -6.76
CA GLU A 345 3.49 21.72 -7.71
C GLU A 345 3.98 21.59 -9.17
N GLY A 346 3.05 21.25 -10.08
CA GLY A 346 3.36 21.06 -11.49
C GLY A 346 4.21 19.82 -11.82
N HIS A 347 4.40 18.91 -10.86
CA HIS A 347 5.11 17.65 -11.05
C HIS A 347 4.27 16.43 -10.70
N THR A 348 4.66 15.29 -11.28
CA THR A 348 4.07 13.97 -11.10
C THR A 348 5.09 13.05 -10.41
N LEU A 349 4.65 12.29 -9.39
CA LEU A 349 5.48 11.24 -8.77
C LEU A 349 5.71 10.11 -9.77
N ILE A 350 6.97 9.80 -10.09
CA ILE A 350 7.30 8.69 -11.00
C ILE A 350 8.10 7.58 -10.32
N GLY A 351 8.66 7.85 -9.14
CA GLY A 351 9.43 6.89 -8.37
C GLY A 351 9.87 7.47 -7.03
N GLY A 352 10.72 6.74 -6.32
CA GLY A 352 11.29 7.20 -5.07
C GLY A 352 12.16 6.15 -4.39
N GLY A 353 12.66 6.49 -3.22
CA GLY A 353 13.64 5.70 -2.51
C GLY A 353 13.77 6.07 -1.04
N PHE A 354 14.75 5.44 -0.39
CA PHE A 354 15.03 5.62 1.02
C PHE A 354 16.51 5.44 1.36
N ARG A 355 16.94 6.07 2.45
CA ARG A 355 18.24 5.82 3.08
C ARG A 355 18.09 5.89 4.59
N VAL A 356 18.35 4.77 5.27
CA VAL A 356 18.40 4.70 6.73
C VAL A 356 19.78 5.14 7.19
N ASN A 357 19.84 6.18 8.02
CA ASN A 357 21.10 6.79 8.47
C ASN A 357 21.61 6.13 9.76
N TRP A 358 21.66 4.78 9.78
CA TRP A 358 21.98 3.98 10.96
C TRP A 358 23.44 4.11 11.46
N ARG A 359 24.31 4.77 10.69
CA ARG A 359 25.69 5.11 11.09
C ARG A 359 25.83 6.54 11.60
N ASP A 360 24.73 7.28 11.78
CA ASP A 360 24.71 8.69 12.20
C ASP A 360 24.18 8.81 13.65
N PRO A 361 24.94 9.42 14.59
CA PRO A 361 26.29 9.95 14.44
C PRO A 361 27.34 8.85 14.23
N ARG A 362 28.45 9.21 13.58
CA ARG A 362 29.57 8.30 13.34
C ARG A 362 30.02 7.68 14.66
N GLY A 363 30.02 6.35 14.74
CA GLY A 363 30.32 5.60 15.98
C GLY A 363 29.09 5.17 16.78
N GLY A 364 27.87 5.43 16.31
CA GLY A 364 26.62 4.91 16.89
C GLY A 364 26.48 3.38 16.79
N HIS A 365 25.46 2.84 17.49
CA HIS A 365 25.23 1.40 17.65
C HIS A 365 25.21 0.64 16.30
N THR A 366 26.01 -0.43 16.21
CA THR A 366 26.16 -1.26 15.00
C THR A 366 24.96 -2.12 14.67
N GLU A 367 24.09 -2.35 15.67
CA GLU A 367 22.85 -3.12 15.45
C GLU A 367 21.93 -2.43 14.48
N GLY A 368 21.90 -1.09 14.51
CA GLY A 368 21.36 -0.23 13.46
C GLY A 368 19.87 -0.37 13.16
N ASN A 369 19.28 0.74 12.75
CA ASN A 369 17.90 0.81 12.26
C ASN A 369 17.79 0.17 10.86
N LEU A 370 16.66 -0.48 10.55
CA LEU A 370 16.47 -1.32 9.36
C LEU A 370 15.15 -1.01 8.66
N ALA A 371 15.15 -1.06 7.33
CA ALA A 371 14.00 -0.60 6.55
C ALA A 371 12.78 -1.52 6.71
N THR A 372 11.62 -0.90 6.89
CA THR A 372 10.30 -1.57 6.92
C THR A 372 9.43 -1.13 5.76
N GLY A 373 9.71 0.03 5.15
CA GLY A 373 8.93 0.51 4.01
C GLY A 373 9.63 1.56 3.17
N SER A 374 9.35 1.53 1.87
CA SER A 374 9.65 2.55 0.87
C SER A 374 8.60 2.46 -0.23
N PHE A 375 7.62 3.36 -0.24
CA PHE A 375 6.41 3.21 -1.05
C PHE A 375 5.71 4.54 -1.38
N PRO A 376 4.92 4.58 -2.46
CA PRO A 376 4.11 5.76 -2.80
C PRO A 376 2.92 5.93 -1.84
N ARG A 377 2.65 7.17 -1.46
CA ARG A 377 1.46 7.61 -0.76
C ARG A 377 0.54 8.40 -1.70
N ALA A 378 -0.76 8.15 -1.63
CA ALA A 378 -1.71 8.99 -2.37
C ALA A 378 -1.60 10.46 -1.92
N GLY A 379 -1.88 11.37 -2.86
CA GLY A 379 -1.56 12.78 -2.72
C GLY A 379 -0.13 13.14 -3.14
N GLY A 380 0.54 12.28 -3.92
CA GLY A 380 1.84 12.59 -4.53
C GLY A 380 2.97 12.69 -3.51
N ALA A 381 3.27 11.62 -2.78
CA ALA A 381 4.44 11.58 -1.91
C ALA A 381 5.10 10.20 -1.90
N TRP A 382 6.41 10.15 -1.66
CA TRP A 382 7.12 8.92 -1.35
C TRP A 382 7.39 8.82 0.15
N THR A 383 7.04 7.70 0.77
CA THR A 383 7.22 7.48 2.21
C THR A 383 8.25 6.40 2.47
N ALA A 384 9.14 6.66 3.43
CA ALA A 384 10.12 5.71 3.93
C ALA A 384 9.93 5.49 5.43
N ARG A 385 10.13 4.25 5.88
CA ARG A 385 10.04 3.83 7.29
C ARG A 385 11.19 2.88 7.63
N SER A 386 11.71 3.00 8.85
CA SER A 386 12.60 2.02 9.45
C SER A 386 12.26 1.84 10.93
N LYS A 387 12.84 0.80 11.52
CA LYS A 387 12.85 0.62 12.97
C LYS A 387 14.16 0.02 13.45
N ASP A 388 14.52 0.31 14.68
CA ASP A 388 15.44 -0.51 15.40
C ASP A 388 14.78 -1.87 15.72
N HIS A 389 15.61 -2.85 16.04
CA HIS A 389 15.12 -4.21 16.19
C HIS A 389 15.74 -4.83 17.43
N ARG A 390 14.90 -5.01 18.46
CA ARG A 390 15.22 -5.51 19.81
C ARG A 390 16.09 -4.59 20.65
N VAL A 391 17.18 -4.09 20.09
CA VAL A 391 18.06 -3.13 20.75
C VAL A 391 17.74 -1.75 20.22
N SER A 392 17.50 -0.81 21.11
CA SER A 392 17.22 0.55 20.66
C SER A 392 18.43 1.11 19.91
N SER A 393 18.19 1.60 18.71
CA SER A 393 19.22 2.20 17.85
C SER A 393 18.61 3.37 17.07
N PRO A 394 18.24 4.48 17.76
CA PRO A 394 17.59 5.60 17.11
C PRO A 394 18.46 6.20 16.01
N CYS A 395 17.87 6.55 14.86
CA CYS A 395 18.55 7.27 13.80
C CYS A 395 17.57 8.15 13.02
N THR A 396 18.03 8.76 11.91
CA THR A 396 17.14 9.39 10.92
C THR A 396 16.94 8.49 9.71
N ILE A 397 15.89 8.74 8.94
CA ILE A 397 15.70 8.17 7.60
C ILE A 397 15.45 9.30 6.59
N ASP A 398 16.04 9.17 5.41
CA ASP A 398 15.77 10.04 4.27
C ASP A 398 14.78 9.33 3.34
N ALA A 399 13.68 10.00 2.98
CA ALA A 399 12.78 9.61 1.90
C ALA A 399 13.07 10.44 0.66
N TYR A 400 13.03 9.81 -0.51
CA TYR A 400 13.27 10.44 -1.81
C TYR A 400 12.01 10.30 -2.68
N ALA A 401 11.53 11.39 -3.26
CA ALA A 401 10.52 11.38 -4.32
C ALA A 401 11.19 11.80 -5.62
N VAL A 402 11.08 10.97 -6.66
CA VAL A 402 11.53 11.29 -8.00
C VAL A 402 10.32 11.77 -8.79
N CYS A 403 10.41 12.99 -9.30
CA CYS A 403 9.28 13.72 -9.88
C CYS A 403 9.60 14.15 -11.31
N LEU A 404 8.62 14.06 -12.21
CA LEU A 404 8.69 14.55 -13.59
C LEU A 404 7.70 15.70 -13.74
N LYS A 405 8.05 16.77 -14.46
CA LYS A 405 7.09 17.82 -14.82
C LYS A 405 5.81 17.23 -15.41
N SER A 406 4.65 17.61 -14.88
CA SER A 406 3.36 17.03 -15.27
C SER A 406 2.96 17.38 -16.70
N SER A 407 3.50 18.47 -17.26
CA SER A 407 3.38 18.81 -18.67
C SER A 407 4.62 19.53 -19.18
N PHE A 408 5.04 19.21 -20.41
CA PHE A 408 6.17 19.85 -21.08
C PHE A 408 6.05 19.71 -22.61
N VAL A 409 6.91 20.40 -23.34
CA VAL A 409 6.91 20.45 -24.81
C VAL A 409 8.07 19.63 -25.37
N ILE A 410 7.79 18.84 -26.40
CA ILE A 410 8.78 18.14 -27.24
C ILE A 410 8.48 18.57 -28.67
N ASP A 411 9.46 19.16 -29.36
CA ASP A 411 9.36 19.60 -30.76
C ASP A 411 8.08 20.40 -31.09
N GLY A 412 7.70 21.32 -30.19
CA GLY A 412 6.51 22.17 -30.34
C GLY A 412 5.18 21.53 -29.93
N VAL A 413 5.16 20.23 -29.61
CA VAL A 413 3.98 19.51 -29.15
C VAL A 413 3.96 19.41 -27.64
N ARG A 414 2.82 19.74 -27.02
CA ARG A 414 2.63 19.62 -25.56
C ARG A 414 2.22 18.20 -25.20
N TYR A 415 2.86 17.65 -24.19
CA TYR A 415 2.51 16.38 -23.58
C TYR A 415 2.14 16.57 -22.12
N THR A 416 1.29 15.67 -21.62
CA THR A 416 0.98 15.50 -20.20
C THR A 416 1.41 14.11 -19.74
N VAL A 417 1.80 13.99 -18.47
CA VAL A 417 2.23 12.72 -17.87
C VAL A 417 1.02 12.03 -17.25
N ASP A 418 0.59 10.92 -17.84
CA ASP A 418 -0.39 10.01 -17.24
C ASP A 418 0.34 9.02 -16.33
N VAL A 419 -0.17 8.86 -15.10
CA VAL A 419 0.47 8.04 -14.08
C VAL A 419 -0.43 6.87 -13.72
N ARG A 420 0.17 5.70 -13.57
CA ARG A 420 -0.48 4.52 -13.03
C ARG A 420 0.27 4.05 -11.79
N THR A 421 -0.46 3.81 -10.72
CA THR A 421 0.06 3.14 -9.52
C THR A 421 -0.78 1.89 -9.28
N ASP A 422 -0.12 0.75 -9.09
CA ASP A 422 -0.77 -0.49 -8.73
C ASP A 422 -0.08 -1.14 -7.53
N PHE A 423 -0.78 -2.04 -6.85
CA PHE A 423 -0.23 -2.72 -5.69
C PHE A 423 -0.82 -4.10 -5.48
N ALA A 424 -0.04 -4.99 -4.88
CA ALA A 424 -0.51 -6.27 -4.40
C ALA A 424 -0.05 -6.49 -2.96
N GLU A 425 -0.77 -7.34 -2.24
CA GLU A 425 -0.36 -7.81 -0.93
C GLU A 425 0.19 -9.22 -1.01
N SER A 426 0.95 -9.61 0.01
CA SER A 426 1.40 -10.98 0.17
C SER A 426 0.20 -11.93 0.24
N ASP A 427 0.30 -13.04 -0.47
CA ASP A 427 -0.75 -14.06 -0.49
C ASP A 427 -0.93 -14.71 0.87
N GLY A 428 -2.19 -15.06 1.19
CA GLY A 428 -2.53 -15.70 2.46
C GLY A 428 -2.76 -14.73 3.63
N GLY A 429 -2.75 -15.28 4.84
CA GLY A 429 -2.75 -14.48 6.07
C GLY A 429 -1.35 -13.97 6.41
N PRO A 430 -1.20 -13.22 7.51
CA PRO A 430 0.12 -12.81 7.99
C PRO A 430 1.06 -14.01 8.17
N VAL A 431 2.28 -13.92 7.65
CA VAL A 431 3.31 -14.97 7.72
C VAL A 431 4.66 -14.36 8.09
N PRO A 432 5.63 -15.15 8.61
CA PRO A 432 6.89 -14.59 9.10
C PRO A 432 7.82 -14.07 8.01
N HIS A 433 7.72 -14.60 6.80
CA HIS A 433 8.51 -14.17 5.64
C HIS A 433 7.58 -13.78 4.49
N PRO A 434 6.82 -12.67 4.62
CA PRO A 434 5.85 -12.32 3.61
C PRO A 434 6.55 -11.85 2.32
N SER A 435 6.05 -12.33 1.20
CA SER A 435 6.47 -11.92 -0.14
C SER A 435 5.27 -11.48 -0.94
N ALA A 436 5.42 -10.42 -1.75
CA ALA A 436 4.37 -9.90 -2.60
C ALA A 436 4.95 -9.58 -3.98
N ALA A 437 4.16 -9.81 -5.02
CA ALA A 437 4.53 -9.46 -6.39
C ALA A 437 3.36 -8.78 -7.10
N VAL A 438 3.67 -7.77 -7.90
CA VAL A 438 2.68 -7.07 -8.73
C VAL A 438 3.31 -6.69 -10.06
N SER A 439 2.60 -6.96 -11.15
CA SER A 439 2.97 -6.52 -12.50
C SER A 439 2.30 -5.20 -12.82
N LEU A 440 2.99 -4.34 -13.57
CA LEU A 440 2.38 -3.16 -14.16
C LEU A 440 1.39 -3.62 -15.24
N PRO A 441 0.10 -3.25 -15.16
CA PRO A 441 -0.89 -3.66 -16.16
C PRO A 441 -0.58 -3.12 -17.55
N ALA A 442 -0.88 -3.91 -18.58
CA ALA A 442 -0.66 -3.62 -19.99
C ALA A 442 -1.60 -2.51 -20.53
N THR A 443 -1.44 -1.30 -20.00
CA THR A 443 -2.25 -0.10 -20.29
C THR A 443 -1.49 0.93 -21.11
N GLY A 444 -0.35 0.54 -21.68
CA GLY A 444 0.55 1.45 -22.40
C GLY A 444 1.51 2.26 -21.51
N HIS A 445 1.51 2.02 -20.20
CA HIS A 445 2.48 2.60 -19.27
C HIS A 445 3.78 1.80 -19.23
N VAL A 446 4.89 2.48 -18.94
CA VAL A 446 6.19 1.85 -18.65
C VAL A 446 6.55 1.99 -17.19
N LEU A 447 7.22 0.96 -16.63
CA LEU A 447 7.61 0.93 -15.23
C LEU A 447 8.66 2.01 -14.91
N THR A 448 8.38 2.83 -13.91
CA THR A 448 9.27 3.93 -13.47
C THR A 448 9.68 3.80 -12.02
N GLY A 449 8.86 3.19 -11.17
CA GLY A 449 9.14 3.07 -9.73
C GLY A 449 8.61 1.78 -9.14
N ILE A 450 9.27 1.30 -8.09
CA ILE A 450 8.87 0.11 -7.32
C ILE A 450 8.98 0.39 -5.82
N GLY A 451 8.13 -0.25 -5.01
CA GLY A 451 8.13 -0.05 -3.56
C GLY A 451 7.59 -1.23 -2.78
N ALA A 452 7.79 -1.19 -1.46
CA ALA A 452 7.18 -2.15 -0.53
C ALA A 452 7.02 -1.58 0.89
N GLU A 453 6.22 -2.25 1.70
CA GLU A 453 5.89 -1.89 3.09
C GLU A 453 5.48 -3.17 3.80
N ALA A 454 6.29 -3.58 4.77
CA ALA A 454 5.83 -4.49 5.81
C ALA A 454 4.87 -3.72 6.72
N LEU A 455 3.67 -4.24 6.94
CA LEU A 455 2.69 -3.56 7.76
C LEU A 455 3.20 -3.45 9.20
N PRO A 456 3.03 -2.30 9.88
CA PRO A 456 3.58 -2.13 11.22
C PRO A 456 3.00 -3.16 12.20
N THR A 457 3.85 -4.09 12.62
CA THR A 457 3.64 -5.04 13.71
C THR A 457 4.90 -5.07 14.57
N GLU A 458 4.81 -5.51 15.83
CA GLU A 458 5.99 -5.71 16.67
C GLU A 458 6.12 -7.19 17.06
N PRO A 459 7.32 -7.80 16.95
CA PRO A 459 8.57 -7.19 16.50
C PRO A 459 8.65 -6.98 14.97
N GLY A 460 7.67 -7.49 14.20
CA GLY A 460 7.43 -7.16 12.79
C GLY A 460 8.49 -7.60 11.79
N SER A 461 8.22 -7.34 10.51
CA SER A 461 9.11 -7.70 9.41
C SER A 461 9.98 -6.55 8.90
N LEU A 462 11.14 -6.91 8.35
CA LEU A 462 12.15 -6.01 7.81
C LEU A 462 12.39 -6.35 6.34
N LEU A 463 12.55 -5.33 5.49
CA LEU A 463 12.72 -5.50 4.05
C LEU A 463 14.09 -6.11 3.73
N TRP A 464 14.11 -7.12 2.85
CA TRP A 464 15.33 -7.70 2.30
C TRP A 464 15.32 -7.72 0.76
N GLN A 465 14.16 -7.48 0.13
CA GLN A 465 14.00 -7.50 -1.32
C GLN A 465 13.04 -6.40 -1.83
N LEU A 466 13.52 -5.67 -2.83
CA LEU A 466 12.82 -4.79 -3.76
C LEU A 466 13.42 -5.04 -5.15
N GLU A 467 12.87 -6.00 -5.90
CA GLU A 467 13.45 -6.46 -7.17
C GLU A 467 12.51 -6.12 -8.33
N PRO A 468 12.92 -5.29 -9.30
CA PRO A 468 12.16 -5.13 -10.54
C PRO A 468 12.20 -6.44 -11.32
N THR A 469 11.06 -6.88 -11.81
CA THR A 469 10.90 -8.13 -12.57
C THR A 469 10.38 -7.84 -13.97
N ALA A 470 10.63 -8.78 -14.88
CA ALA A 470 9.92 -8.86 -16.16
C ALA A 470 9.39 -10.28 -16.42
N ASP A 471 9.27 -11.08 -15.35
CA ASP A 471 8.77 -12.44 -15.43
C ASP A 471 7.25 -12.43 -15.60
N GLY A 472 6.69 -13.31 -16.43
CA GLY A 472 5.24 -13.46 -16.61
C GLY A 472 4.62 -12.37 -17.50
N THR A 473 3.57 -11.70 -17.00
CA THR A 473 2.64 -10.83 -17.74
C THR A 473 3.14 -9.42 -18.09
N GLY A 474 4.35 -9.04 -17.62
CA GLY A 474 4.94 -7.72 -17.90
C GLY A 474 5.95 -7.27 -16.84
N PRO A 475 6.55 -6.08 -17.00
CA PRO A 475 7.40 -5.47 -15.98
C PRO A 475 6.67 -5.30 -14.65
N GLY A 476 7.35 -5.48 -13.53
CA GLY A 476 6.74 -5.41 -12.21
C GLY A 476 7.75 -5.32 -11.09
N VAL A 477 7.31 -5.71 -9.89
CA VAL A 477 8.16 -5.85 -8.71
C VAL A 477 7.90 -7.19 -8.02
N ARG A 478 8.96 -7.76 -7.46
CA ARG A 478 8.91 -8.75 -6.39
C ARG A 478 9.53 -8.14 -5.14
N SER A 479 8.79 -8.21 -4.04
CA SER A 479 9.21 -7.65 -2.77
C SER A 479 9.17 -8.72 -1.68
N GLY A 480 10.08 -8.61 -0.72
CA GLY A 480 10.21 -9.56 0.37
C GLY A 480 10.58 -8.86 1.67
N ALA A 481 9.90 -9.26 2.74
CA ALA A 481 10.22 -8.90 4.10
C ALA A 481 10.37 -10.19 4.93
N LYS A 482 10.98 -10.06 6.11
CA LYS A 482 11.10 -11.16 7.05
C LYS A 482 11.07 -10.68 8.49
N ASP A 483 10.49 -11.51 9.36
CA ASP A 483 10.75 -11.49 10.78
C ASP A 483 12.26 -11.67 11.04
N HIS A 484 12.72 -11.26 12.21
CA HIS A 484 14.17 -11.26 12.44
C HIS A 484 14.55 -11.66 13.86
N GLY A 485 14.96 -12.92 13.98
CA GLY A 485 15.40 -13.53 15.23
C GLY A 485 14.26 -13.87 16.20
N GLU A 486 13.07 -13.33 16.02
CA GLU A 486 11.83 -13.67 16.72
C GLU A 486 10.74 -13.92 15.69
N TRP A 487 9.91 -14.94 15.93
CA TRP A 487 8.80 -15.26 15.06
C TRP A 487 7.76 -14.13 15.09
N SER A 488 7.50 -13.50 13.94
CA SER A 488 6.50 -12.43 13.84
C SER A 488 5.77 -12.46 12.50
N PRO A 489 4.49 -12.85 12.46
CA PRO A 489 3.75 -12.91 11.22
C PRO A 489 3.36 -11.50 10.77
N ASP A 490 3.58 -11.18 9.51
CA ASP A 490 3.33 -9.86 8.95
C ASP A 490 2.72 -9.97 7.55
N THR A 491 2.18 -8.85 7.05
CA THR A 491 1.69 -8.70 5.68
C THR A 491 2.59 -7.72 4.95
N LEU A 492 2.98 -8.06 3.72
CA LEU A 492 3.77 -7.17 2.86
C LEU A 492 2.88 -6.61 1.76
N CYS A 493 2.97 -5.31 1.52
CA CYS A 493 2.44 -4.67 0.32
C CYS A 493 3.58 -4.37 -0.65
N ALA A 494 3.40 -4.65 -1.93
CA ALA A 494 4.32 -4.28 -3.01
C ALA A 494 3.64 -3.29 -3.97
N TRP A 495 4.39 -2.31 -4.48
CA TRP A 495 3.90 -1.27 -5.37
C TRP A 495 4.69 -1.18 -6.67
N VAL A 496 3.99 -0.85 -7.74
CA VAL A 496 4.54 -0.43 -9.02
C VAL A 496 3.99 0.92 -9.42
N LEU A 497 4.84 1.77 -9.97
CA LEU A 497 4.48 3.00 -10.65
C LEU A 497 4.87 2.88 -12.12
N GLY A 498 4.01 3.37 -13.00
CA GLY A 498 4.34 3.54 -14.40
C GLY A 498 3.78 4.83 -14.97
N ILE A 499 4.37 5.29 -16.05
CA ILE A 499 3.93 6.49 -16.77
C ILE A 499 3.76 6.24 -18.25
N ARG A 500 2.98 7.11 -18.89
CA ARG A 500 2.98 7.30 -20.34
C ARG A 500 2.76 8.78 -20.65
N LEU A 501 3.15 9.20 -21.84
CA LEU A 501 2.78 10.53 -22.33
C LEU A 501 1.45 10.49 -23.08
N ILE A 502 0.65 11.51 -22.84
CA ILE A 502 -0.56 11.79 -23.61
C ILE A 502 -0.34 13.13 -24.31
N GLN A 503 -0.57 13.16 -25.61
CA GLN A 503 -0.54 14.41 -26.37
C GLN A 503 -1.72 15.28 -25.93
N GLY A 504 -1.42 16.52 -25.52
CA GLY A 504 -2.41 17.49 -25.04
C GLY A 504 -3.03 18.34 -26.13
#